data_AF-A0A382YKF9-F1
#
_entry.id   AF-A0A382YKF9-F1
#
_cell.length_a   1.000
_cell.length_b   1.000
_cell.length_c   1.000
_cell.angle_alpha   90.00
_cell.angle_beta   90.00
_cell.angle_gamma   90.00
#
_symmetry.space_group_name_H-M   'P 1'
#
loop_
_entity.id
_entity.type
_entity.pdbx_description
1 polymer ?
#
loop_
_entity_poly.entity_id
_entity_poly.type
_entity_poly.pdbx_seq_one_letter_code
_entity_poly.pdbx_strand_id
1 'polypeptide(L)' 'MRAWFFLLRFSLILTATMLSAMETNPAAQSSDNFVPVTDTMLQNPSPDNWPMWRHTLNGWGYSPLEQ' A
#
# COMPACT_ATOMS: atom_id res chain seq x y z
N MET A 1 45.02 -24.54 -3.38
CA MET A 1 43.88 -24.52 -2.45
C MET A 1 43.25 -23.13 -2.25
N ARG A 2 44.01 -22.01 -2.24
CA ARG A 2 43.46 -20.66 -1.95
C ARG A 2 42.56 -20.08 -3.06
N ALA A 3 42.84 -20.36 -4.34
CA ALA A 3 42.07 -19.85 -5.48
C ALA A 3 40.63 -20.39 -5.55
N TRP A 4 40.41 -21.64 -5.11
CA TRP A 4 39.07 -22.25 -5.08
C TRP A 4 38.14 -21.50 -4.13
N PHE A 5 38.62 -21.10 -2.95
CA PHE A 5 37.83 -20.33 -1.98
C PHE A 5 37.47 -18.93 -2.50
N PHE A 6 38.32 -18.31 -3.32
CA PHE A 6 38.00 -17.03 -3.97
C PHE A 6 36.90 -17.18 -5.03
N LEU A 7 36.97 -18.23 -5.86
CA LEU A 7 35.94 -18.50 -6.87
C LEU A 7 34.59 -18.88 -6.26
N LEU A 8 34.60 -19.66 -5.17
CA LEU A 8 33.38 -20.05 -4.46
C LEU A 8 32.68 -18.82 -3.83
N ARG A 9 33.46 -17.93 -3.20
CA ARG A 9 32.93 -16.69 -2.61
C ARG A 9 32.41 -15.73 -3.68
N PHE A 10 33.11 -15.62 -4.81
CA PHE A 10 32.68 -14.80 -5.93
C PHE A 10 31.37 -15.32 -6.52
N SER A 11 31.24 -16.64 -6.71
CA SER A 11 29.99 -17.27 -7.18
C SER A 11 28.83 -17.06 -6.20
N LEU A 12 29.07 -17.16 -4.90
CA LEU A 12 28.03 -16.95 -3.87
C LEU A 12 27.50 -15.51 -3.88
N ILE A 13 28.40 -14.53 -4.02
CA ILE A 13 28.04 -13.12 -4.12
C ILE A 13 27.23 -12.87 -5.39
N LEU A 14 27.63 -13.46 -6.53
CA LEU A 14 26.92 -13.32 -7.80
C LEU A 14 25.50 -13.91 -7.75
N THR A 15 25.31 -15.04 -7.06
CA THR A 15 23.98 -15.64 -6.89
C THR A 15 23.09 -14.83 -5.96
N ALA A 16 23.66 -14.25 -4.89
CA ALA A 16 22.92 -13.43 -3.94
C ALA A 16 22.42 -12.13 -4.58
N THR A 17 23.24 -11.48 -5.42
CA THR A 17 22.82 -10.26 -6.15
C THR A 17 21.73 -10.54 -7.17
N MET A 18 21.76 -11.70 -7.85
CA MET A 18 20.72 -12.07 -8.82
C MET A 18 19.37 -12.36 -8.16
N LEU A 19 19.35 -12.90 -6.93
CA LEU A 19 18.11 -13.17 -6.21
C LEU A 19 17.42 -11.87 -5.72
N SER A 20 18.19 -10.81 -5.44
CA SER A 20 17.65 -9.51 -5.03
C SER A 20 17.06 -8.68 -6.17
N ALA A 21 17.28 -9.07 -7.44
CA ALA A 21 16.75 -8.38 -8.61
C ALA A 21 15.28 -8.70 -8.91
N MET A 22 14.64 -9.55 -8.09
CA MET A 22 13.21 -9.79 -8.16
C MET A 22 12.48 -8.56 -7.61
N GLU A 23 12.26 -7.56 -8.46
CA GLU A 23 11.37 -6.45 -8.13
C GLU A 23 9.97 -7.02 -7.93
N THR A 24 9.47 -7.03 -6.70
CA THR A 24 8.04 -7.21 -6.47
C THR A 24 7.39 -5.98 -7.07
N ASN A 25 6.71 -6.13 -8.21
CA ASN A 25 5.84 -5.09 -8.73
C ASN A 25 4.57 -5.16 -7.87
N PRO A 26 4.38 -4.31 -6.83
CA PRO A 26 3.11 -4.30 -6.14
C PRO A 26 2.08 -3.93 -7.19
N ALA A 27 1.16 -4.84 -7.50
CA ALA A 27 0.01 -4.49 -8.31
C ALA A 27 -0.68 -3.33 -7.59
N ALA A 28 -0.58 -2.12 -8.15
CA ALA A 28 -1.33 -0.99 -7.65
C ALA A 28 -2.80 -1.39 -7.69
N GLN A 29 -3.52 -1.18 -6.60
CA GLN A 29 -4.91 -1.59 -6.50
C GLN A 29 -5.71 -0.90 -7.61
N SER A 30 -6.24 -1.68 -8.56
CA SER A 30 -6.96 -1.15 -9.71
C SER A 30 -8.10 -0.24 -9.24
N SER A 31 -8.14 0.98 -9.77
CA SER A 31 -9.17 1.97 -9.45
C SER A 31 -10.46 1.76 -10.26
N ASP A 32 -10.62 0.61 -10.91
CA ASP A 32 -11.71 0.36 -11.87
C ASP A 32 -13.12 0.54 -11.27
N ASN A 33 -13.24 0.43 -9.94
CA ASN A 33 -14.48 0.65 -9.19
C ASN A 33 -14.42 1.84 -8.22
N PHE A 34 -13.46 2.76 -8.40
CA PHE A 34 -13.35 3.94 -7.56
C PHE A 34 -14.47 4.94 -7.90
N VAL A 35 -15.29 5.28 -6.90
CA VAL A 35 -16.30 6.34 -7.03
C VAL A 35 -15.68 7.66 -6.57
N PRO A 36 -15.57 8.69 -7.45
CA PRO A 36 -15.05 9.99 -7.06
C PRO A 36 -15.86 10.62 -5.94
N VAL A 37 -15.17 11.15 -4.93
CA VAL A 37 -15.81 11.83 -3.80
C VAL A 37 -16.37 13.17 -4.29
N THR A 38 -17.64 13.43 -3.98
CA THR A 38 -18.35 14.66 -4.34
C THR A 38 -18.55 15.57 -3.13
N ASP A 39 -18.82 16.85 -3.38
CA ASP A 39 -19.14 17.81 -2.31
C ASP A 39 -20.35 17.38 -1.47
N THR A 40 -21.35 16.73 -2.08
CA THR A 40 -22.51 16.19 -1.37
C THR A 40 -22.12 15.06 -0.42
N MET A 41 -21.21 14.17 -0.84
CA MET A 41 -20.69 13.10 0.01
C MET A 41 -19.86 13.63 1.19
N LEU A 42 -19.16 14.75 1.03
CA LEU A 42 -18.41 15.39 2.12
C LEU A 42 -19.34 16.07 3.15
N GLN A 43 -20.45 16.64 2.68
CA GLN A 43 -21.44 17.27 3.55
C GLN A 43 -22.29 16.26 4.32
N ASN A 44 -22.68 15.16 3.66
CA ASN A 44 -23.50 14.11 4.24
C ASN A 44 -22.99 12.71 3.81
N PRO A 45 -21.91 12.21 4.43
CA PRO A 45 -21.35 10.90 4.12
C PRO A 45 -22.31 9.77 4.51
N SER A 46 -22.20 8.64 3.80
CA SER A 46 -22.86 7.40 4.23
C SER A 46 -22.35 7.00 5.63
N PRO A 47 -23.21 6.47 6.52
CA PRO A 47 -22.81 5.95 7.84
C PRO A 47 -21.61 5.00 7.82
N ASP A 48 -21.46 4.23 6.75
CA ASP A 48 -20.40 3.24 6.59
C ASP A 48 -19.07 3.83 6.11
N ASN A 49 -19.06 5.11 5.69
CA ASN A 49 -17.93 5.74 5.02
C ASN A 49 -17.31 6.84 5.87
N TRP A 50 -15.97 6.85 5.96
CA TRP A 50 -15.22 7.90 6.65
C TRP A 50 -14.28 8.66 5.69
N PRO A 51 -14.81 9.56 4.83
CA PRO A 51 -14.04 10.15 3.73
C PRO A 51 -13.07 11.26 4.16
N MET A 52 -13.12 11.71 5.42
CA MET A 52 -12.29 12.79 5.96
C MET A 52 -11.97 12.56 7.43
N TRP A 53 -10.91 13.17 7.96
CA TRP A 53 -10.45 12.97 9.35
C TRP A 53 -11.55 13.09 10.42
N ARG A 54 -12.51 14.01 10.26
CA ARG A 54 -13.62 14.26 11.21
C ARG A 54 -14.99 13.78 10.72
N HIS A 55 -15.06 12.82 9.79
CA HIS A 55 -16.27 12.29 9.16
C HIS A 55 -17.06 13.31 8.31
N THR A 56 -17.49 14.42 8.92
CA THR A 56 -18.20 15.53 8.27
C THR A 56 -17.49 16.86 8.50
N LEU A 57 -17.88 17.87 7.72
CA LEU A 57 -17.30 19.22 7.79
C LEU A 57 -17.61 19.96 9.11
N ASN A 58 -18.50 19.45 9.95
CA ASN A 58 -18.81 20.06 11.26
C ASN A 58 -17.66 19.90 12.27
N GLY A 59 -16.72 18.98 12.03
CA GLY A 59 -15.53 18.77 12.85
C GLY A 59 -15.72 17.88 14.09
N TRP A 60 -16.87 17.24 14.27
CA TRP A 60 -17.21 16.52 15.52
C TRP A 60 -16.58 15.13 15.59
N GLY A 61 -16.34 14.47 14.45
CA GLY A 61 -15.75 13.13 14.41
C GLY A 61 -16.62 12.06 15.06
N TYR A 62 -17.93 12.13 14.87
CA TYR A 62 -18.91 11.16 15.37
C TYR A 62 -19.29 10.12 14.29
N SER A 63 -19.34 8.84 14.67
CA SER A 63 -19.87 7.74 13.85
C SER A 63 -21.31 7.41 14.26
N PRO A 64 -22.27 7.35 13.32
CA PRO A 64 -23.68 7.04 13.59
C PRO A 64 -23.98 5.53 13.70
N LEU A 65 -22.98 4.65 13.58
CA LEU A 65 -23.18 3.20 13.68
C LEU A 65 -23.31 2.76 15.15
N GLU A 66 -24.31 1.94 15.46
CA GLU A 66 -24.61 1.42 16.81
C GLU A 66 -24.38 -0.10 16.96
N GLN A 67 -23.56 -0.69 16.09
CA GLN A 67 -23.36 -2.15 15.99
C GLN A 67 -22.65 -2.79 17.19
#